data_AF-A0A4V4N8C8-F1
#
_entry.id   AF-A0A4V4N8C8-F1
#
_cell.length_a   1.000
_cell.length_b   1.000
_cell.length_c   1.000
_cell.angle_alpha   90.00
_cell.angle_beta   90.00
_cell.angle_gamma   90.00
#
_symmetry.space_group_name_H-M   'P 1'
#
loop_
_entity.id
_entity.type
_entity.pdbx_description
1 polymer ?
#
loop_
_entity_poly.entity_id
_entity_poly.type
_entity_poly.pdbx_seq_one_letter_code
_entity_poly.pdbx_strand_id
1 'polypeptide(L)'
;MPHRRRATWRDRARARRLGPQALLAGPVALLATAAAVGVGVAAGESGSEDERDRLVAASSLSLGLTGLDLPGQDDEVLTRPWVDPVGAGSRDVLSRSLDRAATEAAGTAATAQDGPAGRLATVLDAAATRRAVAAADQRVWATAPLNLWTSPASSARQRGVLDEGTRVLLTGRSLRGREEVVIGGRASWVTVGYLTEDKPSTGPAAGVGGECTNGSSVPTGVSAGVVAVHRAVCARWPEITSYGTFRADGEHSQGLAIDVMVSGDLGWEVAEYVRANYAALDVEYVIYAQHIWSVDRASEGWRAMEDRGSATANHYDHVHVTTY
;
A
#
# COMPACT_ATOMS: atom_id res chain seq x y z
N MET A 1 -23.16 -58.16 21.47
CA MET A 1 -22.74 -56.88 22.14
C MET A 1 -21.45 -57.15 22.90
N PRO A 2 -20.45 -56.26 22.87
CA PRO A 2 -20.50 -55.01 23.65
C PRO A 2 -20.08 -53.73 22.90
N HIS A 3 -20.40 -52.58 23.51
CA HIS A 3 -20.08 -51.24 22.99
C HIS A 3 -18.58 -50.90 23.07
N ARG A 4 -18.02 -50.34 21.98
CA ARG A 4 -16.80 -49.51 22.07
C ARG A 4 -17.20 -48.05 22.33
N ARG A 5 -16.80 -47.52 23.49
CA ARG A 5 -16.93 -46.08 23.82
C ARG A 5 -15.89 -45.27 23.02
N ARG A 6 -16.28 -44.10 22.53
CA ARG A 6 -15.36 -43.14 21.88
C ARG A 6 -14.57 -42.38 22.94
N ALA A 7 -13.26 -42.28 22.78
CA ALA A 7 -12.42 -41.40 23.61
C ALA A 7 -12.57 -39.94 23.16
N THR A 8 -12.75 -39.03 24.12
CA THR A 8 -12.90 -37.59 23.88
C THR A 8 -11.57 -36.85 23.91
N TRP A 9 -11.50 -35.72 23.22
CA TRP A 9 -10.29 -34.99 22.78
C TRP A 9 -9.38 -34.34 23.87
N ARG A 10 -9.45 -34.76 25.14
CA ARG A 10 -8.85 -34.02 26.28
C ARG A 10 -7.40 -34.35 26.66
N ASP A 11 -6.70 -35.22 25.93
CA ASP A 11 -5.41 -35.80 26.36
C ASP A 11 -4.15 -35.43 25.51
N ARG A 12 -4.12 -34.27 24.85
CA ARG A 12 -2.91 -33.81 24.11
C ARG A 12 -2.52 -32.35 24.34
N ALA A 13 -2.22 -31.99 25.59
CA ALA A 13 -1.61 -30.70 25.92
C ALA A 13 -0.66 -30.77 27.15
N ARG A 14 0.39 -31.60 27.07
CA ARG A 14 1.54 -31.55 28.00
C ARG A 14 2.85 -31.83 27.28
N ALA A 15 3.90 -31.11 27.72
CA ALA A 15 5.25 -31.02 27.14
C ALA A 15 5.29 -30.32 25.75
N ARG A 16 6.23 -29.39 25.49
CA ARG A 16 7.58 -29.27 26.06
C ARG A 16 7.91 -27.82 26.49
N ARG A 17 8.59 -27.68 27.64
CA ARG A 17 9.38 -26.49 27.99
C ARG A 17 10.80 -26.70 27.46
N LEU A 18 11.41 -25.70 26.85
CA LEU A 18 12.87 -25.56 26.73
C LEU A 18 13.21 -24.08 26.97
N GLY A 19 14.26 -23.84 27.77
CA GLY A 19 14.72 -22.51 28.16
C GLY A 19 15.84 -21.96 27.27
N PRO A 20 16.32 -20.73 27.55
CA PRO A 20 17.19 -19.98 26.64
C PRO A 20 18.65 -20.40 26.71
N GLN A 21 19.37 -20.20 25.60
CA GLN A 21 20.83 -20.14 25.53
C GLN A 21 21.19 -18.76 24.98
N ALA A 22 21.92 -17.98 25.78
CA ALA A 22 22.44 -16.68 25.35
C ALA A 22 23.70 -16.87 24.50
N LEU A 23 23.86 -16.04 23.47
CA LEU A 23 25.15 -15.85 22.80
C LEU A 23 25.49 -14.36 22.80
N LEU A 24 26.54 -14.02 23.54
CA LEU A 24 27.21 -12.73 23.51
C LEU A 24 28.01 -12.61 22.21
N ALA A 25 27.82 -11.53 21.47
CA ALA A 25 28.75 -11.08 20.44
C ALA A 25 28.95 -9.56 20.59
N GLY A 26 30.19 -9.14 20.85
CA GLY A 26 30.54 -7.73 21.04
C GLY A 26 30.66 -6.96 19.72
N PRO A 27 30.68 -5.62 19.77
CA PRO A 27 30.75 -4.79 18.57
C PRO A 27 32.15 -4.79 17.94
N VAL A 28 32.20 -4.96 16.61
CA VAL A 28 33.39 -4.66 15.81
C VAL A 28 33.26 -3.22 15.29
N ALA A 29 34.19 -2.35 15.69
CA ALA A 29 34.29 -1.00 15.15
C ALA A 29 34.93 -1.03 13.74
N LEU A 30 34.40 -0.22 12.83
CA LEU A 30 35.05 0.07 11.54
C LEU A 30 35.08 1.58 11.26
N LEU A 31 36.09 1.98 10.49
CA LEU A 31 36.63 3.33 10.43
C LEU A 31 35.81 4.32 9.58
N ALA A 32 36.02 5.60 9.89
CA ALA A 32 35.43 6.73 9.20
C ALA A 32 36.00 6.96 7.80
N THR A 33 35.19 7.55 6.93
CA THR A 33 35.63 8.45 5.85
C THR A 33 34.84 9.75 5.92
N ALA A 34 35.55 10.85 6.16
CA ALA A 34 34.97 12.18 6.09
C ALA A 34 35.07 12.71 4.66
N ALA A 35 33.98 13.26 4.13
CA ALA A 35 33.98 14.05 2.91
C ALA A 35 33.45 15.45 3.25
N ALA A 36 34.33 16.45 3.25
CA ALA A 36 33.93 17.84 3.45
C ALA A 36 33.38 18.41 2.15
N VAL A 37 32.18 19.01 2.20
CA VAL A 37 31.70 19.92 1.16
C VAL A 37 31.72 21.33 1.73
N GLY A 38 32.51 22.21 1.09
CA GLY A 38 32.73 23.56 1.57
C GLY A 38 31.48 24.44 1.40
N VAL A 39 31.16 25.21 2.44
CA VAL A 39 30.15 26.28 2.38
C VAL A 39 30.72 27.44 1.56
N GLY A 40 30.13 27.71 0.40
CA GLY A 40 30.37 28.93 -0.36
C GLY A 40 29.46 30.06 0.13
N VAL A 41 29.96 30.92 1.02
CA VAL A 41 29.31 32.21 1.32
C VAL A 41 29.68 33.20 0.23
N ALA A 42 28.66 33.75 -0.43
CA ALA A 42 28.76 35.00 -1.18
C ALA A 42 27.71 35.97 -0.65
N ALA A 43 28.16 36.99 0.08
CA ALA A 43 27.32 38.14 0.40
C ALA A 43 27.18 39.02 -0.84
N GLY A 44 25.96 39.48 -1.11
CA GLY A 44 25.64 40.47 -2.14
C GLY A 44 24.57 41.39 -1.58
N GLU A 45 24.87 42.69 -1.56
CA GLU A 45 24.10 43.68 -0.80
C GLU A 45 22.74 44.04 -1.41
N SER A 46 21.93 44.67 -0.57
CA SER A 46 20.64 45.27 -0.88
C SER A 46 20.71 46.33 -1.98
N GLY A 47 19.77 46.26 -2.93
CA GLY A 47 19.44 47.34 -3.85
C GLY A 47 17.95 47.31 -4.16
N SER A 48 17.22 48.31 -3.67
CA SER A 48 15.84 48.59 -4.07
C SER A 48 15.82 49.26 -5.45
N GLU A 49 14.83 48.95 -6.28
CA GLU A 49 13.81 49.92 -6.75
C GLU A 49 12.90 49.34 -7.85
N ASP A 50 11.71 49.91 -7.91
CA ASP A 50 10.59 49.60 -8.80
C ASP A 50 10.87 50.11 -10.23
N GLU A 51 10.59 49.34 -11.28
CA GLU A 51 10.00 49.94 -12.49
C GLU A 51 9.26 48.89 -13.37
N ARG A 52 8.15 49.32 -13.97
CA ARG A 52 7.34 48.56 -14.92
C ARG A 52 7.47 49.18 -16.32
N ASP A 53 7.79 48.41 -17.35
CA ASP A 53 6.89 48.15 -18.49
C ASP A 53 7.51 47.23 -19.57
N ARG A 54 6.64 46.50 -20.27
CA ARG A 54 6.69 46.03 -21.69
C ARG A 54 8.05 45.62 -22.29
N LEU A 55 8.16 44.42 -22.89
CA LEU A 55 7.68 44.23 -24.27
C LEU A 55 7.53 42.75 -24.67
N VAL A 56 6.69 42.52 -25.70
CA VAL A 56 6.44 41.23 -26.32
C VAL A 56 7.38 41.02 -27.52
N ALA A 57 8.07 39.87 -27.59
CA ALA A 57 8.55 39.31 -28.86
C ALA A 57 8.77 37.79 -28.74
N ALA A 58 8.16 37.03 -29.64
CA ALA A 58 8.43 35.61 -29.82
C ALA A 58 9.60 35.40 -30.81
N SER A 59 10.31 34.28 -30.70
CA SER A 59 11.06 33.69 -31.81
C SER A 59 11.33 32.20 -31.59
N SER A 60 10.55 31.37 -32.26
CA SER A 60 10.86 29.96 -32.52
C SER A 60 11.78 29.84 -33.73
N LEU A 61 12.77 28.95 -33.68
CA LEU A 61 13.56 28.57 -34.85
C LEU A 61 13.33 27.10 -35.20
N SER A 62 12.61 26.89 -36.31
CA SER A 62 12.55 25.63 -37.03
C SER A 62 13.51 25.69 -38.21
N LEU A 63 14.28 24.61 -38.44
CA LEU A 63 15.04 24.43 -39.67
C LEU A 63 14.31 23.43 -40.56
N GLY A 64 13.83 23.91 -41.70
CA GLY A 64 13.41 23.09 -42.83
C GLY A 64 14.36 23.32 -44.00
N LEU A 65 14.50 22.32 -44.89
CA LEU A 65 15.15 22.50 -46.18
C LEU A 65 14.23 21.97 -47.30
N THR A 66 14.25 22.68 -48.41
CA THR A 66 13.37 22.56 -49.58
C THR A 66 13.74 21.39 -50.51
N GLY A 67 12.89 20.94 -51.44
CA GLY A 67 11.52 21.34 -51.80
C GLY A 67 11.14 20.93 -53.25
N LEU A 68 10.03 21.47 -53.77
CA LEU A 68 9.63 21.59 -55.20
C LEU A 68 9.33 20.27 -55.96
N ASP A 69 8.36 20.14 -56.87
CA ASP A 69 7.32 21.08 -57.37
C ASP A 69 6.08 20.32 -57.94
N LEU A 70 4.98 21.03 -58.25
CA LEU A 70 3.72 20.56 -58.89
C LEU A 70 3.76 20.72 -60.45
N PRO A 71 2.71 20.45 -61.28
CA PRO A 71 1.35 19.84 -61.11
C PRO A 71 1.21 18.54 -61.99
N GLY A 72 0.07 17.96 -62.42
CA GLY A 72 -1.40 18.09 -62.20
C GLY A 72 -2.24 17.76 -63.47
N GLN A 73 -3.57 17.58 -63.34
CA GLN A 73 -4.59 17.31 -64.41
C GLN A 73 -4.49 15.92 -65.12
N ASP A 74 -5.56 15.24 -65.60
CA ASP A 74 -7.04 15.35 -65.47
C ASP A 74 -7.68 13.94 -65.77
N ASP A 75 -9.01 13.86 -65.78
CA ASP A 75 -9.97 12.79 -66.22
C ASP A 75 -9.46 11.69 -67.19
N GLU A 76 -9.95 10.44 -67.19
CA GLU A 76 -11.31 10.07 -67.67
C GLU A 76 -11.76 8.64 -67.26
N VAL A 77 -12.88 8.18 -67.82
CA VAL A 77 -13.81 7.13 -67.35
C VAL A 77 -14.02 6.04 -68.41
N LEU A 78 -14.34 4.79 -68.00
CA LEU A 78 -14.72 3.61 -68.83
C LEU A 78 -13.57 3.02 -69.72
N THR A 79 -13.43 1.72 -69.99
CA THR A 79 -14.41 0.62 -70.15
C THR A 79 -13.76 -0.77 -69.94
N ARG A 80 -14.60 -1.80 -69.76
CA ARG A 80 -14.30 -3.27 -69.82
C ARG A 80 -14.05 -3.74 -71.28
N PRO A 81 -13.49 -4.96 -71.61
CA PRO A 81 -13.86 -6.25 -70.99
C PRO A 81 -12.85 -7.44 -70.93
N TRP A 82 -13.33 -8.49 -70.23
CA TRP A 82 -13.03 -9.94 -70.27
C TRP A 82 -12.10 -10.54 -71.35
N VAL A 83 -11.19 -11.44 -70.93
CA VAL A 83 -11.00 -12.82 -71.45
C VAL A 83 -10.43 -13.73 -70.35
N ASP A 84 -11.01 -14.91 -70.12
CA ASP A 84 -10.37 -16.07 -69.43
C ASP A 84 -9.80 -17.04 -70.48
N PRO A 85 -8.73 -17.79 -70.16
CA PRO A 85 -8.79 -19.22 -70.50
C PRO A 85 -8.31 -20.16 -69.38
N VAL A 86 -8.95 -21.33 -69.37
CA VAL A 86 -8.74 -22.48 -68.47
C VAL A 86 -7.52 -23.30 -68.92
N GLY A 87 -6.73 -23.87 -68.00
CA GLY A 87 -5.60 -24.75 -68.42
C GLY A 87 -4.80 -25.46 -67.31
N ALA A 88 -5.31 -26.59 -66.83
CA ALA A 88 -4.59 -27.78 -66.32
C ALA A 88 -3.26 -27.64 -65.52
N GLY A 89 -3.35 -27.89 -64.21
CA GLY A 89 -2.72 -29.06 -63.56
C GLY A 89 -1.20 -29.17 -63.41
N SER A 90 -0.73 -29.17 -62.15
CA SER A 90 0.25 -30.16 -61.69
C SER A 90 0.05 -30.46 -60.19
N ARG A 91 0.41 -31.67 -59.77
CA ARG A 91 0.53 -32.05 -58.35
C ARG A 91 2.01 -31.96 -57.98
N ASP A 92 2.34 -31.35 -56.85
CA ASP A 92 3.37 -31.90 -55.95
C ASP A 92 3.34 -31.28 -54.54
N VAL A 93 3.15 -32.18 -53.56
CA VAL A 93 4.01 -32.41 -52.37
C VAL A 93 4.38 -31.23 -51.42
N LEU A 94 4.21 -31.51 -50.11
CA LEU A 94 4.73 -30.85 -48.90
C LEU A 94 4.12 -29.50 -48.42
N SER A 95 3.37 -29.60 -47.30
CA SER A 95 3.60 -28.72 -46.16
C SER A 95 3.26 -29.43 -44.83
N ARG A 96 4.27 -30.04 -44.20
CA ARG A 96 4.24 -30.49 -42.79
C ARG A 96 4.87 -29.44 -41.87
N SER A 97 4.75 -28.17 -42.26
CA SER A 97 5.52 -27.06 -41.69
C SER A 97 4.70 -26.19 -40.73
N LEU A 98 3.36 -26.25 -40.81
CA LEU A 98 2.46 -25.41 -40.02
C LEU A 98 2.32 -25.87 -38.56
N ASP A 99 2.43 -27.17 -38.29
CA ASP A 99 2.32 -27.71 -36.93
C ASP A 99 3.49 -27.25 -36.03
N ARG A 100 4.69 -27.09 -36.59
CA ARG A 100 5.88 -26.65 -35.83
C ARG A 100 5.85 -25.15 -35.53
N ALA A 101 5.40 -24.33 -36.49
CA ALA A 101 5.23 -22.89 -36.30
C ALA A 101 4.19 -22.58 -35.21
N ALA A 102 3.12 -23.37 -35.10
CA ALA A 102 2.15 -23.27 -34.02
C ALA A 102 2.77 -23.59 -32.64
N THR A 103 3.64 -24.60 -32.54
CA THR A 103 4.31 -24.94 -31.26
C THR A 103 5.36 -23.93 -30.81
N GLU A 104 6.09 -23.28 -31.73
CA GLU A 104 7.10 -22.28 -31.36
C GLU A 104 6.48 -20.93 -30.96
N ALA A 105 5.34 -20.53 -31.56
CA ALA A 105 4.58 -19.37 -31.13
C ALA A 105 3.90 -19.55 -29.75
N ALA A 106 3.53 -20.79 -29.39
CA ALA A 106 2.99 -21.10 -28.07
C ALA A 106 4.04 -20.97 -26.94
N GLY A 107 5.30 -21.31 -27.22
CA GLY A 107 6.39 -21.26 -26.24
C GLY A 107 6.77 -19.86 -25.77
N THR A 108 6.63 -18.84 -26.63
CA THR A 108 6.92 -17.44 -26.28
C THR A 108 5.73 -16.71 -25.65
N ALA A 109 4.50 -17.16 -25.90
CA ALA A 109 3.30 -16.60 -25.27
C ALA A 109 3.17 -17.00 -23.78
N ALA A 110 3.58 -18.24 -23.42
CA ALA A 110 3.50 -18.74 -22.06
C ALA A 110 4.35 -17.91 -21.07
N THR A 111 5.60 -17.61 -21.43
CA THR A 111 6.53 -16.88 -20.55
C THR A 111 6.12 -15.42 -20.28
N ALA A 112 5.38 -14.80 -21.20
CA ALA A 112 4.82 -13.47 -21.00
C ALA A 112 3.68 -13.41 -19.96
N GLN A 113 2.96 -14.52 -19.76
CA GLN A 113 1.85 -14.60 -18.81
C GLN A 113 2.32 -14.69 -17.34
N ASP A 114 3.48 -15.31 -17.09
CA ASP A 114 4.01 -15.51 -15.74
C ASP A 114 4.63 -14.26 -15.10
N GLY A 115 5.01 -13.27 -15.91
CA GLY A 115 5.59 -12.00 -15.47
C GLY A 115 4.57 -11.04 -14.81
N PRO A 116 5.03 -9.96 -14.12
CA PRO A 116 4.14 -9.06 -13.38
C PRO A 116 3.07 -8.36 -14.24
N ALA A 117 3.32 -8.16 -15.53
CA ALA A 117 2.35 -7.62 -16.49
C ALA A 117 1.34 -8.70 -16.92
N GLY A 118 1.78 -9.92 -17.20
CA GLY A 118 0.93 -11.06 -17.51
C GLY A 118 -0.02 -11.42 -16.37
N ARG A 119 0.48 -11.47 -15.13
CA ARG A 119 -0.37 -11.67 -13.93
C ARG A 119 -1.44 -10.58 -13.79
N LEU A 120 -1.09 -9.32 -14.04
CA LEU A 120 -2.06 -8.22 -14.02
C LEU A 120 -3.13 -8.40 -15.11
N ALA A 121 -2.74 -8.73 -16.34
CA ALA A 121 -3.68 -8.99 -17.43
C ALA A 121 -4.64 -10.16 -17.10
N THR A 122 -4.11 -11.28 -16.60
CA THR A 122 -4.90 -12.46 -16.17
C THR A 122 -5.85 -12.13 -15.01
N VAL A 123 -5.44 -11.30 -14.06
CA VAL A 123 -6.30 -10.89 -12.94
C VAL A 123 -7.40 -9.94 -13.40
N LEU A 124 -7.12 -9.05 -14.36
CA LEU A 124 -8.09 -8.13 -14.94
C LEU A 124 -9.06 -8.77 -15.94
N ASP A 125 -8.81 -10.01 -16.40
CA ASP A 125 -9.75 -10.73 -17.26
C ASP A 125 -11.13 -10.85 -16.59
N ALA A 126 -12.16 -10.47 -17.34
CA ALA A 126 -13.54 -10.50 -16.88
C ALA A 126 -14.03 -11.94 -16.66
N ALA A 127 -13.52 -12.93 -17.41
CA ALA A 127 -13.87 -14.33 -17.17
C ALA A 127 -13.18 -14.90 -15.93
N ALA A 128 -11.91 -14.57 -15.69
CA ALA A 128 -11.18 -14.89 -14.46
C ALA A 128 -11.86 -14.28 -13.23
N THR A 129 -12.29 -13.03 -13.33
CA THR A 129 -13.06 -12.34 -12.28
C THR A 129 -14.38 -13.04 -12.00
N ARG A 130 -15.16 -13.38 -13.03
CA ARG A 130 -16.42 -14.15 -12.84
C ARG A 130 -16.18 -15.53 -12.21
N ARG A 131 -15.11 -16.25 -12.60
CA ARG A 131 -14.74 -17.54 -11.99
C ARG A 131 -14.38 -17.39 -10.52
N ALA A 132 -13.57 -16.40 -10.17
CA ALA A 132 -13.16 -16.14 -8.79
C ALA A 132 -14.36 -15.77 -7.90
N VAL A 133 -15.23 -14.86 -8.38
CA VAL A 133 -16.48 -14.48 -7.69
C VAL A 133 -17.42 -15.68 -7.49
N ALA A 134 -17.52 -16.59 -8.47
CA ALA A 134 -18.38 -17.77 -8.39
C ALA A 134 -17.82 -18.89 -7.49
N ALA A 135 -16.49 -18.95 -7.31
CA ALA A 135 -15.82 -19.93 -6.45
C ALA A 135 -15.66 -19.43 -4.99
N ALA A 136 -15.87 -18.14 -4.74
CA ALA A 136 -15.67 -17.52 -3.43
C ALA A 136 -16.76 -17.94 -2.42
N ASP A 137 -16.34 -18.51 -1.29
CA ASP A 137 -17.19 -18.95 -0.18
C ASP A 137 -16.79 -18.33 1.17
N GLN A 138 -15.51 -18.01 1.37
CA GLN A 138 -14.98 -17.39 2.58
C GLN A 138 -15.55 -15.98 2.79
N ARG A 139 -16.15 -15.75 3.97
CA ARG A 139 -16.67 -14.45 4.40
C ARG A 139 -15.80 -13.88 5.50
N VAL A 140 -15.34 -12.66 5.30
CA VAL A 140 -14.41 -11.95 6.19
C VAL A 140 -14.94 -10.54 6.49
N TRP A 141 -14.42 -9.91 7.53
CA TRP A 141 -14.80 -8.59 7.99
C TRP A 141 -13.65 -7.60 7.83
N ALA A 142 -13.95 -6.37 7.42
CA ALA A 142 -12.97 -5.29 7.40
C ALA A 142 -12.60 -4.84 8.83
N THR A 143 -11.31 -4.79 9.17
CA THR A 143 -10.78 -4.29 10.46
C THR A 143 -10.52 -2.78 10.48
N ALA A 144 -10.76 -2.11 9.35
CA ALA A 144 -10.67 -0.66 9.20
C ALA A 144 -11.65 -0.19 8.11
N PRO A 145 -11.87 1.13 7.93
CA PRO A 145 -12.40 1.68 6.70
C PRO A 145 -11.42 1.43 5.53
N LEU A 146 -11.85 0.80 4.43
CA LEU A 146 -10.98 0.40 3.32
C LEU A 146 -11.40 0.99 1.97
N ASN A 147 -10.45 1.56 1.24
CA ASN A 147 -10.69 2.01 -0.12
C ASN A 147 -11.06 0.88 -1.09
N LEU A 148 -12.14 1.10 -1.84
CA LEU A 148 -12.61 0.20 -2.89
C LEU A 148 -12.05 0.61 -4.24
N TRP A 149 -11.04 -0.13 -4.72
CA TRP A 149 -10.34 0.13 -5.97
C TRP A 149 -10.92 -0.67 -7.14
N THR A 150 -10.89 -0.10 -8.34
CA THR A 150 -11.28 -0.81 -9.59
C THR A 150 -10.38 -1.98 -9.97
N SER A 151 -9.15 -2.01 -9.46
CA SER A 151 -8.10 -2.94 -9.89
C SER A 151 -6.93 -2.96 -8.88
N PRO A 152 -6.03 -3.96 -8.96
CA PRO A 152 -4.79 -3.97 -8.17
C PRO A 152 -3.68 -3.06 -8.74
N ALA A 153 -3.97 -2.26 -9.77
CA ALA A 153 -2.98 -1.35 -10.36
C ALA A 153 -2.79 -0.09 -9.49
N SER A 154 -1.59 0.50 -9.54
CA SER A 154 -1.31 1.81 -8.94
C SER A 154 -2.16 2.93 -9.54
N SER A 155 -2.52 2.81 -10.82
CA SER A 155 -3.43 3.70 -11.55
C SER A 155 -4.92 3.38 -11.37
N ALA A 156 -5.29 2.52 -10.41
CA ALA A 156 -6.70 2.19 -10.16
C ALA A 156 -7.49 3.41 -9.67
N ARG A 157 -8.74 3.53 -10.11
CA ARG A 157 -9.67 4.54 -9.60
C ARG A 157 -10.30 4.04 -8.31
N GLN A 158 -10.33 4.89 -7.28
CA GLN A 158 -11.15 4.69 -6.09
C GLN A 158 -12.64 4.78 -6.49
N ARG A 159 -13.49 3.91 -5.93
CA ARG A 159 -14.94 3.88 -6.16
C ARG A 159 -15.77 4.23 -4.94
N GLY A 160 -15.17 4.16 -3.75
CA GLY A 160 -15.79 4.45 -2.47
C GLY A 160 -14.95 3.88 -1.34
N VAL A 161 -15.53 3.84 -0.14
CA VAL A 161 -14.95 3.25 1.06
C VAL A 161 -15.87 2.12 1.53
N LEU A 162 -15.28 1.07 2.06
CA LEU A 162 -15.93 -0.01 2.79
C LEU A 162 -15.79 0.28 4.28
N ASP A 163 -16.88 0.40 5.01
CA ASP A 163 -16.82 0.70 6.44
C ASP A 163 -16.22 -0.45 7.26
N GLU A 164 -15.56 -0.12 8.37
CA GLU A 164 -15.10 -1.10 9.35
C GLU A 164 -16.25 -1.99 9.82
N GLY A 165 -16.00 -3.29 10.00
CA GLY A 165 -17.03 -4.25 10.39
C GLY A 165 -18.06 -4.52 9.31
N THR A 166 -17.82 -4.08 8.07
CA THR A 166 -18.57 -4.60 6.92
C THR A 166 -18.07 -6.00 6.60
N ARG A 167 -18.99 -6.96 6.48
CA ARG A 167 -18.67 -8.31 6.02
C ARG A 167 -18.68 -8.39 4.50
N VAL A 168 -17.62 -8.95 3.94
CA VAL A 168 -17.41 -9.13 2.50
C VAL A 168 -17.09 -10.58 2.18
N LEU A 169 -17.16 -10.93 0.90
CA LEU A 169 -16.77 -12.25 0.39
C LEU A 169 -15.37 -12.15 -0.22
N LEU A 170 -14.40 -12.93 0.25
CA LEU A 170 -13.01 -12.90 -0.24
C LEU A 170 -12.86 -13.87 -1.42
N THR A 171 -12.31 -13.43 -2.56
CA THR A 171 -12.16 -14.30 -3.75
C THR A 171 -10.86 -15.09 -3.77
N GLY A 172 -10.00 -14.91 -2.77
CA GLY A 172 -8.65 -15.50 -2.70
C GLY A 172 -7.64 -14.91 -3.69
N ARG A 173 -8.03 -13.93 -4.53
CA ARG A 173 -7.12 -13.25 -5.46
C ARG A 173 -6.40 -12.09 -4.76
N SER A 174 -5.07 -12.09 -4.82
CA SER A 174 -4.23 -11.00 -4.31
C SER A 174 -3.14 -10.63 -5.32
N LEU A 175 -2.90 -9.33 -5.50
CA LEU A 175 -1.88 -8.78 -6.40
C LEU A 175 -1.51 -7.35 -5.97
N ARG A 176 -0.22 -7.01 -5.98
CA ARG A 176 0.30 -5.64 -5.71
C ARG A 176 -0.22 -5.02 -4.39
N GLY A 177 -0.20 -5.80 -3.31
CA GLY A 177 -0.64 -5.33 -1.99
C GLY A 177 -2.15 -5.11 -1.87
N ARG A 178 -2.94 -5.63 -2.81
CA ARG A 178 -4.41 -5.59 -2.77
C ARG A 178 -5.00 -6.98 -2.95
N GLU A 179 -6.09 -7.24 -2.25
CA GLU A 179 -6.91 -8.44 -2.36
C GLU A 179 -8.31 -8.11 -2.89
N GLU A 180 -8.91 -9.06 -3.59
CA GLU A 180 -10.23 -8.88 -4.19
C GLU A 180 -11.36 -9.41 -3.30
N VAL A 181 -12.34 -8.53 -3.10
CA VAL A 181 -13.54 -8.80 -2.32
C VAL A 181 -14.80 -8.55 -3.17
N VAL A 182 -15.88 -9.25 -2.84
CA VAL A 182 -17.20 -9.07 -3.48
C VAL A 182 -18.14 -8.36 -2.52
N ILE A 183 -18.64 -7.21 -2.94
CA ILE A 183 -19.54 -6.33 -2.18
C ILE A 183 -20.73 -6.00 -3.06
N GLY A 184 -21.96 -6.23 -2.58
CA GLY A 184 -23.18 -5.98 -3.37
C GLY A 184 -23.19 -6.72 -4.72
N GLY A 185 -22.56 -7.90 -4.80
CA GLY A 185 -22.42 -8.68 -6.05
C GLY A 185 -21.38 -8.15 -7.05
N ARG A 186 -20.56 -7.16 -6.66
CA ARG A 186 -19.51 -6.57 -7.50
C ARG A 186 -18.14 -6.81 -6.90
N ALA A 187 -17.18 -7.24 -7.73
CA ALA A 187 -15.78 -7.34 -7.34
C ALA A 187 -15.15 -5.94 -7.21
N SER A 188 -14.34 -5.76 -6.16
CA SER A 188 -13.53 -4.58 -5.86
C SER A 188 -12.24 -5.01 -5.16
N TRP A 189 -11.22 -4.17 -5.21
CA TRP A 189 -9.91 -4.45 -4.59
C TRP A 189 -9.73 -3.59 -3.34
N VAL A 190 -9.29 -4.19 -2.24
CA VAL A 190 -8.95 -3.53 -0.96
C VAL A 190 -7.48 -3.79 -0.62
N THR A 191 -6.89 -2.98 0.27
CA THR A 191 -5.52 -3.21 0.76
C THR A 191 -5.45 -4.51 1.57
N VAL A 192 -4.40 -5.32 1.37
CA VAL A 192 -4.21 -6.58 2.12
C VAL A 192 -3.97 -6.33 3.61
N GLY A 193 -4.35 -7.31 4.44
CA GLY A 193 -4.01 -7.33 5.87
C GLY A 193 -5.08 -6.70 6.79
N TYR A 194 -6.20 -6.25 6.22
CA TYR A 194 -7.31 -5.63 6.96
C TYR A 194 -8.60 -6.46 6.90
N LEU A 195 -8.49 -7.75 6.59
CA LEU A 195 -9.61 -8.68 6.56
C LEU A 195 -9.38 -9.80 7.59
N THR A 196 -10.41 -10.12 8.37
CA THR A 196 -10.39 -11.15 9.43
C THR A 196 -11.63 -12.04 9.36
N GLU A 197 -11.54 -13.28 9.85
CA GLU A 197 -12.69 -14.20 9.89
C GLU A 197 -13.68 -13.84 11.01
N ASP A 198 -13.16 -13.45 12.18
CA ASP A 198 -13.94 -13.04 13.34
C ASP A 198 -14.39 -11.58 13.20
N LYS A 199 -15.63 -11.26 13.61
CA LYS A 199 -16.10 -9.87 13.53
C LYS A 199 -15.26 -8.98 14.45
N PRO A 200 -14.59 -7.92 13.95
CA PRO A 200 -13.90 -6.97 14.81
C PRO A 200 -14.91 -6.23 15.71
N SER A 201 -14.45 -5.82 16.90
CA SER A 201 -15.25 -5.07 17.86
C SER A 201 -15.46 -3.63 17.38
N THR A 202 -16.36 -3.45 16.41
CA THR A 202 -16.59 -2.17 15.73
C THR A 202 -17.33 -1.17 16.61
N GLY A 203 -16.57 -0.21 17.08
CA GLY A 203 -16.96 0.87 17.98
C GLY A 203 -15.72 1.33 18.77
N PRO A 204 -15.78 2.47 19.47
CA PRO A 204 -14.81 2.75 20.50
C PRO A 204 -14.77 1.55 21.45
N ALA A 205 -13.57 1.08 21.81
CA ALA A 205 -13.48 0.09 22.88
C ALA A 205 -14.18 0.69 24.11
N ALA A 206 -15.13 -0.04 24.71
CA ALA A 206 -15.93 0.50 25.81
C ALA A 206 -14.99 0.95 26.95
N GLY A 207 -14.84 2.26 27.12
CA GLY A 207 -13.80 2.87 27.96
C GLY A 207 -12.52 3.30 27.22
N VAL A 208 -12.63 4.19 26.22
CA VAL A 208 -11.51 5.09 25.89
C VAL A 208 -11.40 6.11 27.03
N GLY A 209 -10.21 6.25 27.63
CA GLY A 209 -9.98 7.14 28.78
C GLY A 209 -10.09 6.50 30.16
N GLY A 210 -9.71 5.22 30.31
CA GLY A 210 -9.49 4.62 31.63
C GLY A 210 -8.41 5.34 32.45
N GLU A 211 -8.42 5.17 33.77
CA GLU A 211 -7.35 5.71 34.63
C GLU A 211 -6.05 4.94 34.42
N CYS A 212 -4.92 5.64 34.34
CA CYS A 212 -3.60 5.03 34.20
C CYS A 212 -3.23 4.28 35.49
N THR A 213 -3.07 2.96 35.40
CA THR A 213 -2.91 2.08 36.58
C THR A 213 -1.45 1.81 36.99
N ASN A 214 -0.47 2.21 36.17
CA ASN A 214 0.95 1.93 36.42
C ASN A 214 1.75 3.11 37.01
N GLY A 215 1.10 4.23 37.30
CA GLY A 215 1.72 5.42 37.91
C GLY A 215 2.56 6.28 36.96
N SER A 216 2.65 5.96 35.66
CA SER A 216 3.21 6.87 34.66
C SER A 216 2.31 8.10 34.46
N SER A 217 2.89 9.20 33.98
CA SER A 217 2.17 10.45 33.73
C SER A 217 2.84 11.25 32.62
N VAL A 218 2.06 12.08 31.93
CA VAL A 218 2.57 13.12 31.02
C VAL A 218 2.69 14.47 31.76
N PRO A 219 3.65 15.33 31.38
CA PRO A 219 3.81 16.65 31.99
C PRO A 219 2.63 17.58 31.69
N THR A 220 2.42 18.57 32.54
CA THR A 220 1.46 19.66 32.28
C THR A 220 1.88 20.48 31.06
N GLY A 221 0.90 20.90 30.25
CA GLY A 221 1.10 21.76 29.08
C GLY A 221 1.03 21.03 27.74
N VAL A 222 1.00 19.70 27.73
CA VAL A 222 0.65 18.91 26.54
C VAL A 222 -0.84 19.03 26.22
N SER A 223 -1.24 18.68 24.99
CA SER A 223 -2.63 18.72 24.53
C SER A 223 -3.55 17.79 25.33
N ALA A 224 -4.86 18.05 25.28
CA ALA A 224 -5.86 17.16 25.86
C ALA A 224 -5.84 15.77 25.18
N GLY A 225 -5.56 15.71 23.87
CA GLY A 225 -5.36 14.48 23.12
C GLY A 225 -4.17 13.66 23.65
N VAL A 226 -3.01 14.28 23.87
CA VAL A 226 -1.84 13.59 24.45
C VAL A 226 -2.15 12.99 25.83
N VAL A 227 -2.89 13.71 26.68
CA VAL A 227 -3.37 13.18 27.97
C VAL A 227 -4.32 12.00 27.77
N ALA A 228 -5.22 12.07 26.78
CA ALA A 228 -6.16 10.99 26.47
C ALA A 228 -5.45 9.74 25.94
N VAL A 229 -4.49 9.88 25.03
CA VAL A 229 -3.65 8.80 24.48
C VAL A 229 -2.86 8.13 25.60
N HIS A 230 -2.14 8.90 26.43
CA HIS A 230 -1.40 8.36 27.58
C HIS A 230 -2.30 7.51 28.49
N ARG A 231 -3.45 8.06 28.91
CA ARG A 231 -4.39 7.37 29.80
C ARG A 231 -4.95 6.10 29.17
N ALA A 232 -5.41 6.17 27.93
CA ALA A 232 -6.00 5.03 27.24
C ALA A 232 -4.99 3.89 27.00
N VAL A 233 -3.75 4.21 26.62
CA VAL A 233 -2.67 3.23 26.46
C VAL A 233 -2.26 2.65 27.82
N CYS A 234 -1.98 3.48 28.83
CA CYS A 234 -1.57 3.02 30.15
C CYS A 234 -2.63 2.14 30.85
N ALA A 235 -3.92 2.50 30.73
CA ALA A 235 -5.01 1.73 31.33
C ALA A 235 -5.17 0.33 30.69
N ARG A 236 -4.78 0.19 29.42
CA ARG A 236 -4.93 -1.04 28.63
C ARG A 236 -3.67 -1.92 28.63
N TRP A 237 -2.49 -1.31 28.66
CA TRP A 237 -1.18 -1.96 28.72
C TRP A 237 -0.36 -1.38 29.88
N PRO A 238 -0.66 -1.76 31.14
CA PRO A 238 0.06 -1.26 32.32
C PRO A 238 1.56 -1.61 32.34
N GLU A 239 2.02 -2.54 31.50
CA GLU A 239 3.44 -2.81 31.26
C GLU A 239 4.17 -1.66 30.53
N ILE A 240 3.46 -0.82 29.76
CA ILE A 240 4.03 0.33 29.05
C ILE A 240 4.14 1.52 30.01
N THR A 241 5.35 1.72 30.53
CA THR A 241 5.66 2.68 31.61
C THR A 241 6.43 3.92 31.14
N SER A 242 6.89 3.95 29.89
CA SER A 242 7.75 5.01 29.35
C SER A 242 7.10 5.70 28.15
N TYR A 243 7.07 7.04 28.20
CA TYR A 243 6.41 7.91 27.22
C TYR A 243 7.26 9.17 26.98
N GLY A 244 7.58 9.48 25.73
CA GLY A 244 8.17 10.76 25.32
C GLY A 244 7.09 11.80 25.05
N THR A 245 7.30 13.06 25.46
CA THR A 245 6.40 14.18 25.13
C THR A 245 7.21 15.39 24.67
N PHE A 246 7.50 16.39 25.52
CA PHE A 246 8.19 17.60 25.08
C PHE A 246 9.61 17.32 24.56
N ARG A 247 9.88 17.78 23.34
CA ARG A 247 11.20 17.79 22.66
C ARG A 247 11.34 19.10 21.87
N ALA A 248 12.54 19.46 21.43
CA ALA A 248 12.81 20.77 20.80
C ALA A 248 12.49 20.82 19.28
N ASP A 249 11.74 19.85 18.78
CA ASP A 249 11.49 19.58 17.37
C ASP A 249 10.01 19.19 17.12
N GLY A 250 9.52 19.47 15.91
CA GLY A 250 8.19 19.06 15.43
C GLY A 250 7.04 19.39 16.39
N GLU A 251 6.05 18.52 16.39
CA GLU A 251 4.80 18.58 17.14
C GLU A 251 5.05 18.35 18.65
N HIS A 252 6.16 17.70 19.00
CA HIS A 252 6.64 17.57 20.38
C HIS A 252 7.02 18.92 21.01
N SER A 253 7.50 19.88 20.22
CA SER A 253 7.79 21.24 20.71
C SER A 253 6.52 22.03 21.05
N GLN A 254 5.38 21.64 20.49
CA GLN A 254 4.07 22.25 20.68
C GLN A 254 3.24 21.54 21.76
N GLY A 255 3.72 20.39 22.27
CA GLY A 255 2.99 19.56 23.22
C GLY A 255 1.86 18.73 22.59
N LEU A 256 1.83 18.62 21.26
CA LEU A 256 0.79 17.90 20.50
C LEU A 256 1.12 16.42 20.25
N ALA A 257 2.34 15.98 20.56
CA ALA A 257 2.81 14.64 20.25
C ALA A 257 3.28 13.83 21.46
N ILE A 258 3.11 12.51 21.37
CA ILE A 258 3.53 11.52 22.36
C ILE A 258 4.17 10.30 21.68
N ASP A 259 5.35 9.93 22.17
CA ASP A 259 6.08 8.72 21.77
C ASP A 259 5.80 7.63 22.81
N VAL A 260 5.01 6.62 22.47
CA VAL A 260 4.79 5.45 23.33
C VAL A 260 5.96 4.48 23.13
N MET A 261 6.80 4.31 24.15
CA MET A 261 8.06 3.56 24.03
C MET A 261 7.84 2.05 24.07
N VAL A 262 7.45 1.49 22.92
CA VAL A 262 7.12 0.07 22.73
C VAL A 262 7.49 -0.38 21.30
N SER A 263 7.81 -1.67 21.14
CA SER A 263 8.35 -2.23 19.89
C SER A 263 7.75 -3.61 19.57
N GLY A 264 8.03 -4.14 18.38
CA GLY A 264 7.51 -5.43 17.92
C GLY A 264 5.99 -5.47 17.74
N ASP A 265 5.40 -6.64 17.97
CA ASP A 265 3.95 -6.87 17.77
C ASP A 265 3.09 -6.00 18.70
N LEU A 266 3.54 -5.79 19.94
CA LEU A 266 2.83 -4.94 20.92
C LEU A 266 2.72 -3.48 20.47
N GLY A 267 3.74 -2.96 19.77
CA GLY A 267 3.65 -1.63 19.17
C GLY A 267 2.64 -1.56 18.03
N TRP A 268 2.44 -2.64 17.26
CA TRP A 268 1.36 -2.71 16.28
C TRP A 268 -0.01 -2.75 16.95
N GLU A 269 -0.18 -3.49 18.05
CA GLU A 269 -1.43 -3.49 18.83
C GLU A 269 -1.78 -2.09 19.36
N VAL A 270 -0.80 -1.35 19.88
CA VAL A 270 -0.98 0.03 20.33
C VAL A 270 -1.32 0.95 19.16
N ALA A 271 -0.58 0.89 18.05
CA ALA A 271 -0.81 1.73 16.87
C ALA A 271 -2.19 1.50 16.24
N GLU A 272 -2.62 0.24 16.12
CA GLU A 272 -3.96 -0.14 15.66
C GLU A 272 -5.06 0.35 16.62
N TYR A 273 -4.86 0.26 17.94
CA TYR A 273 -5.81 0.75 18.93
C TYR A 273 -5.94 2.28 18.90
N VAL A 274 -4.83 3.01 18.84
CA VAL A 274 -4.84 4.47 18.71
C VAL A 274 -5.56 4.87 17.42
N ARG A 275 -5.27 4.20 16.29
CA ARG A 275 -5.98 4.41 15.03
C ARG A 275 -7.48 4.15 15.16
N ALA A 276 -7.90 3.02 15.71
CA ALA A 276 -9.31 2.65 15.82
C ALA A 276 -10.12 3.61 16.73
N ASN A 277 -9.45 4.30 17.66
CA ASN A 277 -10.07 5.23 18.60
C ASN A 277 -9.72 6.70 18.30
N TYR A 278 -9.19 7.01 17.11
CA TYR A 278 -8.64 8.33 16.75
C TYR A 278 -9.53 9.51 17.15
N ALA A 279 -10.83 9.44 16.84
CA ALA A 279 -11.80 10.51 17.10
C ALA A 279 -12.11 10.72 18.60
N ALA A 280 -11.88 9.71 19.43
CA ALA A 280 -12.02 9.80 20.89
C ALA A 280 -10.69 10.18 21.60
N LEU A 281 -9.57 10.08 20.87
CA LEU A 281 -8.21 10.39 21.33
C LEU A 281 -7.65 11.71 20.74
N ASP A 282 -8.45 12.39 19.91
CA ASP A 282 -8.11 13.64 19.20
C ASP A 282 -6.89 13.51 18.25
N VAL A 283 -6.68 12.32 17.70
CA VAL A 283 -5.48 11.97 16.91
C VAL A 283 -5.57 12.52 15.49
N GLU A 284 -4.52 13.21 15.04
CA GLU A 284 -4.31 13.63 13.65
C GLU A 284 -3.62 12.51 12.85
N TYR A 285 -2.52 11.97 13.38
CA TYR A 285 -1.76 10.89 12.73
C TYR A 285 -0.99 10.00 13.73
N VAL A 286 -0.65 8.80 13.25
CA VAL A 286 0.15 7.80 13.98
C VAL A 286 1.28 7.33 13.07
N ILE A 287 2.47 7.16 13.62
CA ILE A 287 3.63 6.57 12.95
C ILE A 287 4.15 5.37 13.76
N TYR A 288 4.33 4.24 13.09
CA TYR A 288 4.99 3.08 13.67
C TYR A 288 5.64 2.19 12.60
N ALA A 289 6.79 1.60 12.91
CA ALA A 289 7.50 0.62 12.08
C ALA A 289 7.61 1.02 10.59
N GLN A 290 8.05 2.25 10.34
CA GLN A 290 8.20 2.88 9.01
C GLN A 290 6.88 3.06 8.22
N HIS A 291 5.73 3.07 8.91
CA HIS A 291 4.42 3.33 8.33
C HIS A 291 3.74 4.50 9.02
N ILE A 292 3.01 5.30 8.23
CA ILE A 292 2.19 6.41 8.72
C ILE A 292 0.73 6.23 8.30
N TRP A 293 -0.18 6.44 9.25
CA TRP A 293 -1.61 6.63 9.03
C TRP A 293 -2.00 8.02 9.51
N SER A 294 -2.91 8.70 8.81
CA SER A 294 -3.39 10.03 9.18
C SER A 294 -4.88 10.18 8.85
N VAL A 295 -5.65 10.94 9.65
CA VAL A 295 -7.11 11.09 9.49
C VAL A 295 -7.50 11.57 8.10
N ASP A 296 -6.85 12.63 7.60
CA ASP A 296 -7.07 13.21 6.26
C ASP A 296 -6.93 12.21 5.11
N ARG A 297 -6.17 11.13 5.32
CA ARG A 297 -5.92 10.08 4.33
C ARG A 297 -6.27 8.70 4.89
N ALA A 298 -7.19 8.64 5.86
CA ALA A 298 -7.54 7.41 6.57
C ALA A 298 -7.97 6.28 5.63
N SER A 299 -8.63 6.65 4.53
CA SER A 299 -9.09 5.73 3.48
C SER A 299 -7.96 4.94 2.79
N GLU A 300 -6.72 5.44 2.80
CA GLU A 300 -5.54 4.77 2.24
C GLU A 300 -4.96 3.69 3.19
N GLY A 301 -5.34 3.69 4.47
CA GLY A 301 -4.75 2.85 5.50
C GLY A 301 -3.32 3.28 5.85
N TRP A 302 -2.53 2.35 6.41
CA TRP A 302 -1.10 2.55 6.64
C TRP A 302 -0.35 2.71 5.32
N ARG A 303 0.47 3.76 5.23
CA ARG A 303 1.31 4.07 4.06
C ARG A 303 2.78 3.90 4.46
N ALA A 304 3.57 3.22 3.64
CA ALA A 304 5.01 3.12 3.86
C ALA A 304 5.68 4.51 3.77
N MET A 305 6.71 4.71 4.58
CA MET A 305 7.56 5.89 4.60
C MET A 305 8.91 5.57 3.96
N GLU A 306 9.63 6.60 3.53
CA GLU A 306 11.04 6.47 3.13
C GLU A 306 11.92 6.05 4.33
N ASP A 307 13.07 5.44 4.05
CA ASP A 307 14.04 5.09 5.09
C ASP A 307 14.79 6.34 5.56
N ARG A 308 14.63 6.68 6.83
CA ARG A 308 15.25 7.82 7.52
C ARG A 308 16.55 7.44 8.23
N GLY A 309 17.10 6.25 7.98
CA GLY A 309 18.47 5.85 8.32
C GLY A 309 18.70 5.36 9.75
N SER A 310 17.66 5.18 10.57
CA SER A 310 17.80 4.57 11.91
C SER A 310 16.49 3.95 12.42
N ALA A 311 16.58 3.05 13.40
CA ALA A 311 15.42 2.44 14.04
C ALA A 311 14.46 3.49 14.62
N THR A 312 15.00 4.49 15.33
CA THR A 312 14.23 5.58 15.94
C THR A 312 13.62 6.51 14.90
N ALA A 313 14.38 6.95 13.89
CA ALA A 313 13.82 7.82 12.84
C ALA A 313 12.73 7.12 11.99
N ASN A 314 12.80 5.79 11.89
CA ASN A 314 11.78 4.93 11.27
C ASN A 314 10.74 4.39 12.27
N HIS A 315 10.75 4.82 13.55
CA HIS A 315 9.73 4.49 14.55
C HIS A 315 9.57 2.97 14.80
N TYR A 316 10.67 2.22 14.77
CA TYR A 316 10.68 0.78 15.11
C TYR A 316 10.75 0.52 16.62
N ASP A 317 11.14 1.53 17.41
CA ASP A 317 11.33 1.46 18.86
C ASP A 317 10.25 2.20 19.67
N HIS A 318 9.36 2.96 19.02
CA HIS A 318 8.23 3.65 19.64
C HIS A 318 7.07 3.85 18.66
N VAL A 319 5.83 3.88 19.16
CA VAL A 319 4.65 4.36 18.43
C VAL A 319 4.54 5.87 18.66
N HIS A 320 4.70 6.66 17.61
CA HIS A 320 4.51 8.11 17.67
C HIS A 320 3.07 8.47 17.32
N VAL A 321 2.47 9.37 18.09
CA VAL A 321 1.10 9.86 17.92
C VAL A 321 1.09 11.37 18.01
N THR A 322 0.52 12.04 17.01
CA THR A 322 0.22 13.47 17.03
C THR A 322 -1.29 13.69 17.14
N THR A 323 -1.68 14.70 17.91
CA THR A 323 -3.07 15.14 18.10
C THR A 323 -3.29 16.53 17.54
N TYR A 324 -4.56 16.90 17.36
CA TYR A 324 -4.95 18.29 17.15
C TYR A 324 -4.72 19.16 18.41
#